data_AF-A0A2T5E0X0-F1
#
_entry.id   AF-A0A2T5E0X0-F1
#
_cell.length_a   1.000
_cell.length_b   1.000
_cell.length_c   1.000
_cell.angle_alpha   90.00
_cell.angle_beta   90.00
_cell.angle_gamma   90.00
#
_symmetry.space_group_name_H-M   'P 1'
#
loop_
_entity.id
_entity.type
_entity.pdbx_description
1 polymer ?
#
loop_
_entity_poly.entity_id
_entity_poly.type
_entity_poly.pdbx_seq_one_letter_code
_entity_poly.pdbx_strand_id
1 'polypeptide(L)'
;MNDAPVSGELAYTVNEDASITLSQAQLLAQASDVEGDDLTAANLAVGGNATVTANDDGSFTITPDANFNGDIDISFDLKDGTDTVTATADLTVNPMSDPTVVSDVSYTIDEDGTLTFTDAQLLAGASDADGETLSIDSVTYTGT
;
A
#
# COMPACT_ATOMS: atom_id res chain seq x y z
N MET A 1 -1.28 -31.17 -29.86
CA MET A 1 -1.97 -31.23 -28.56
C MET A 1 -1.54 -29.97 -27.87
N ASN A 2 -2.45 -29.23 -27.24
CA ASN A 2 -2.10 -28.02 -26.50
C ASN A 2 -1.61 -28.45 -25.11
N ASP A 3 -0.48 -27.94 -24.66
CA ASP A 3 -0.06 -27.98 -23.27
C ASP A 3 -0.45 -26.67 -22.59
N ALA A 4 -0.73 -26.71 -21.28
CA ALA A 4 -1.12 -25.52 -20.55
C ALA A 4 0.11 -24.67 -20.19
N PRO A 5 -0.03 -23.34 -20.06
CA PRO A 5 1.09 -22.47 -19.69
C PRO A 5 1.57 -22.78 -18.28
N VAL A 6 2.87 -22.60 -18.05
CA VAL A 6 3.51 -22.72 -16.73
C VAL A 6 4.06 -21.38 -16.27
N SER A 7 4.04 -21.14 -14.96
CA SER A 7 4.63 -19.96 -14.33
C SER A 7 5.71 -20.35 -13.34
N GLY A 8 6.78 -19.57 -13.28
CA GLY A 8 7.78 -19.61 -12.21
C GLY A 8 7.45 -18.68 -11.05
N GLU A 9 8.37 -18.59 -10.09
CA GLU A 9 8.25 -17.69 -8.94
C GLU A 9 8.46 -16.23 -9.35
N LEU A 10 7.58 -15.35 -8.88
CA LEU A 10 7.65 -13.91 -9.09
C LEU A 10 7.59 -13.22 -7.73
N ALA A 11 8.45 -12.22 -7.54
CA ALA A 11 8.49 -11.41 -6.34
C ALA A 11 8.73 -9.95 -6.68
N TYR A 12 8.01 -9.06 -6.02
CA TYR A 12 8.09 -7.62 -6.20
C TYR A 12 8.20 -6.92 -4.85
N THR A 13 8.66 -5.68 -4.88
CA THR A 13 8.73 -4.84 -3.68
C THR A 13 8.20 -3.45 -3.97
N VAL A 14 7.56 -2.87 -2.96
CA VAL A 14 7.09 -1.49 -2.96
C VAL A 14 7.32 -0.91 -1.57
N ASN A 15 7.33 0.40 -1.42
CA ASN A 15 7.28 1.01 -0.09
C ASN A 15 5.81 1.20 0.31
N GLU A 16 5.52 1.25 1.61
CA GLU A 16 4.20 1.68 2.04
C GLU A 16 3.87 3.09 1.53
N ASP A 17 2.57 3.37 1.43
CA ASP A 17 1.99 4.58 0.83
C ASP A 17 2.38 4.86 -0.63
N ALA A 18 3.02 3.90 -1.28
CA ALA A 18 3.30 3.91 -2.71
C ALA A 18 2.54 2.80 -3.44
N SER A 19 2.29 3.00 -4.73
CA SER A 19 1.70 1.99 -5.61
C SER A 19 2.76 1.40 -6.54
N ILE A 20 2.55 0.15 -6.98
CA ILE A 20 3.35 -0.50 -8.03
C ILE A 20 2.47 -0.82 -9.24
N THR A 21 2.96 -0.54 -10.45
CA THR A 21 2.33 -0.98 -11.70
C THR A 21 3.10 -2.15 -12.28
N LEU A 22 2.42 -3.28 -12.44
CA LEU A 22 2.95 -4.50 -13.05
C LEU A 22 2.44 -4.63 -14.48
N SER A 23 3.36 -4.56 -15.44
CA SER A 23 3.09 -4.78 -16.86
C SER A 23 2.93 -6.27 -17.19
N GLN A 24 2.34 -6.58 -18.36
CA GLN A 24 2.32 -7.94 -18.90
C GLN A 24 3.72 -8.56 -18.95
N ALA A 25 4.72 -7.81 -19.40
CA ALA A 25 6.09 -8.31 -19.48
C ALA A 25 6.64 -8.72 -18.11
N GLN A 26 6.26 -8.02 -17.04
CA GLN A 26 6.68 -8.38 -15.67
C GLN A 26 5.95 -9.63 -15.17
N LEU A 27 4.64 -9.73 -15.39
CA LEU A 27 3.83 -10.88 -14.97
C LEU A 27 4.14 -12.15 -15.76
N LEU A 28 4.64 -12.00 -16.99
CA LEU A 28 5.01 -13.09 -17.89
C LEU A 28 6.51 -13.42 -17.84
N ALA A 29 7.32 -12.70 -17.06
CA ALA A 29 8.78 -12.82 -17.09
C ALA A 29 9.31 -14.24 -16.80
N GLN A 30 8.55 -15.02 -16.02
CA GLN A 30 8.85 -16.42 -15.69
C GLN A 30 7.77 -17.38 -16.21
N ALA A 31 6.92 -16.92 -17.13
CA ALA A 31 5.92 -17.75 -17.76
C ALA A 31 6.46 -18.34 -19.06
N SER A 32 6.08 -19.58 -19.36
CA SER A 32 6.39 -20.23 -20.63
C SER A 32 5.30 -21.19 -21.04
N ASP A 33 5.23 -21.44 -22.32
CA ASP A 33 4.39 -22.46 -22.93
C ASP A 33 5.26 -23.38 -23.82
N VAL A 34 4.88 -24.65 -23.93
CA VAL A 34 5.66 -25.68 -24.63
C VAL A 34 5.62 -25.48 -26.14
N GLU A 35 4.47 -25.06 -26.68
CA GLU A 35 4.28 -24.76 -28.09
C GLU A 35 4.86 -23.38 -28.45
N GLY A 36 5.04 -22.52 -27.45
CA GLY A 36 5.52 -21.15 -27.61
C GLY A 36 4.40 -20.19 -27.99
N ASP A 37 3.17 -20.49 -27.58
CA ASP A 37 2.02 -19.63 -27.80
C ASP A 37 2.14 -18.31 -27.02
N ASP A 38 1.50 -17.27 -27.54
CA ASP A 38 1.52 -15.94 -26.92
C ASP A 38 0.73 -15.96 -25.61
N LEU A 39 1.40 -15.60 -24.51
CA LEU A 39 0.81 -15.60 -23.17
C LEU A 39 0.22 -14.25 -22.79
N THR A 40 -0.85 -14.29 -22.01
CA THR A 40 -1.47 -13.11 -21.41
C THR A 40 -1.78 -13.34 -19.93
N ALA A 41 -1.45 -12.36 -19.08
CA ALA A 41 -1.94 -12.32 -17.71
C ALA A 41 -3.26 -11.54 -17.62
N ALA A 42 -4.17 -12.00 -16.77
CA ALA A 42 -5.49 -11.41 -16.53
C ALA A 42 -5.96 -11.64 -15.09
N ASN A 43 -7.06 -10.99 -14.69
CA ASN A 43 -7.76 -11.24 -13.43
C ASN A 43 -6.84 -11.14 -12.18
N LEU A 44 -5.88 -10.22 -12.16
CA LEU A 44 -4.99 -10.05 -11.02
C LEU A 44 -5.78 -9.64 -9.77
N ALA A 45 -5.53 -10.34 -8.67
CA ALA A 45 -6.15 -10.14 -7.37
C ALA A 45 -5.12 -10.29 -6.24
N VAL A 46 -5.42 -9.71 -5.08
CA VAL A 46 -4.58 -9.73 -3.88
C VAL A 46 -5.33 -10.27 -2.68
N GLY A 47 -4.61 -10.90 -1.74
CA GLY A 47 -5.17 -11.54 -0.54
C GLY A 47 -5.78 -10.60 0.52
N GLY A 48 -5.68 -9.29 0.34
CA GLY A 48 -6.08 -8.25 1.30
C GLY A 48 -4.98 -7.19 1.46
N ASN A 49 -5.23 -6.17 2.30
CA ASN A 49 -4.29 -5.08 2.61
C ASN A 49 -3.80 -4.28 1.38
N ALA A 50 -4.49 -4.42 0.26
CA ALA A 50 -4.22 -3.72 -0.98
C ALA A 50 -5.46 -3.71 -1.88
N THR A 51 -5.47 -2.76 -2.80
CA THR A 51 -6.44 -2.66 -3.89
C THR A 51 -5.74 -2.83 -5.24
N VAL A 52 -6.45 -3.38 -6.21
CA VAL A 52 -5.96 -3.60 -7.58
C VAL A 52 -6.79 -2.79 -8.55
N THR A 53 -6.13 -2.06 -9.43
CA THR A 53 -6.73 -1.36 -10.57
C THR A 53 -6.17 -1.94 -11.86
N ALA A 54 -7.03 -2.50 -12.70
CA ALA A 54 -6.66 -2.90 -14.06
C ALA A 54 -6.63 -1.67 -14.97
N ASN A 55 -5.57 -1.53 -15.77
CA ASN A 55 -5.37 -0.42 -16.68
C ASN A 55 -5.71 -0.80 -18.13
N ASP A 56 -6.01 0.19 -18.97
CA ASP A 56 -6.41 -0.02 -20.38
C ASP A 56 -5.28 -0.62 -21.24
N ASP A 57 -4.02 -0.50 -20.81
CA ASP A 57 -2.85 -1.07 -21.49
C ASP A 57 -2.57 -2.54 -21.11
N GLY A 58 -3.43 -3.13 -20.25
CA GLY A 58 -3.29 -4.50 -19.76
C GLY A 58 -2.33 -4.65 -18.57
N SER A 59 -1.80 -3.56 -18.02
CA SER A 59 -1.08 -3.57 -16.74
C SER A 59 -2.03 -3.54 -15.55
N PHE A 60 -1.51 -3.87 -14.37
CA PHE A 60 -2.24 -3.83 -13.11
C PHE A 60 -1.50 -2.94 -12.10
N THR A 61 -2.19 -1.97 -11.54
CA THR A 61 -1.68 -1.15 -10.44
C THR A 61 -2.15 -1.72 -9.12
N ILE A 62 -1.22 -2.05 -8.23
CA ILE A 62 -1.48 -2.52 -6.86
C ILE A 62 -1.14 -1.36 -5.91
N THR A 63 -2.08 -1.02 -5.05
CA THR A 63 -1.93 0.01 -4.02
C THR A 63 -2.19 -0.63 -2.66
N PRO A 64 -1.16 -0.87 -1.84
CA PRO A 64 -1.32 -1.25 -0.44
C PRO A 64 -2.20 -0.27 0.33
N ASP A 65 -2.84 -0.75 1.40
CA ASP A 65 -3.55 0.12 2.33
C ASP A 65 -2.55 1.07 3.01
N ALA A 66 -3.02 2.27 3.39
CA ALA A 66 -2.15 3.27 4.01
C ALA A 66 -1.52 2.75 5.31
N ASN A 67 -0.24 3.06 5.50
CA ASN A 67 0.59 2.64 6.65
C ASN A 67 0.63 1.11 6.86
N PHE A 68 0.37 0.31 5.81
CA PHE A 68 0.55 -1.13 5.85
C PHE A 68 1.96 -1.50 5.37
N ASN A 69 2.69 -2.23 6.21
CA ASN A 69 3.93 -2.89 5.86
C ASN A 69 3.85 -4.41 6.10
N GLY A 70 4.43 -5.20 5.20
CA GLY A 70 4.35 -6.66 5.24
C GLY A 70 4.22 -7.31 3.86
N ASP A 71 3.94 -8.61 3.83
CA ASP A 71 3.80 -9.38 2.59
C ASP A 71 2.35 -9.48 2.14
N ILE A 72 2.15 -9.40 0.82
CA ILE A 72 0.86 -9.51 0.13
C ILE A 72 0.97 -10.59 -0.94
N ASP A 73 0.10 -11.61 -0.84
CA ASP A 73 -0.05 -12.63 -1.87
C ASP A 73 -0.80 -12.07 -3.08
N ILE A 74 -0.22 -12.20 -4.27
CA ILE A 74 -0.83 -11.88 -5.56
C ILE A 74 -1.21 -13.18 -6.27
N SER A 75 -2.38 -13.19 -6.90
CA SER A 75 -2.82 -14.25 -7.81
C SER A 75 -3.30 -13.66 -9.13
N PHE A 76 -3.08 -14.36 -10.24
CA PHE A 76 -3.54 -13.95 -11.57
C PHE A 76 -3.69 -15.16 -12.50
N ASP A 77 -4.46 -14.99 -13.58
CA ASP A 77 -4.66 -16.01 -14.60
C ASP A 77 -3.65 -15.83 -15.73
N LEU A 78 -2.96 -16.90 -16.11
CA LEU A 78 -2.17 -17.02 -17.34
C LEU A 78 -2.96 -17.75 -18.41
N LYS A 79 -2.98 -17.21 -19.63
CA LYS A 79 -3.71 -17.77 -20.77
C LYS A 79 -2.83 -17.84 -22.01
N ASP A 80 -2.87 -18.98 -22.70
CA ASP A 80 -2.23 -19.21 -24.02
C ASP A 80 -3.21 -19.01 -25.21
N GLY A 81 -4.48 -18.68 -24.92
CA GLY A 81 -5.57 -18.55 -25.89
C GLY A 81 -6.57 -19.70 -25.86
N THR A 82 -6.21 -20.84 -25.29
CA THR A 82 -7.02 -22.05 -25.16
C THR A 82 -7.19 -22.49 -23.70
N ASP A 83 -6.09 -22.61 -22.97
CA ASP A 83 -6.04 -23.03 -21.58
C ASP A 83 -5.81 -21.85 -20.64
N THR A 84 -6.09 -22.05 -19.35
CA THR A 84 -5.91 -21.05 -18.31
C THR A 84 -5.38 -21.69 -17.04
N VAL A 85 -4.33 -21.12 -16.47
CA VAL A 85 -3.69 -21.57 -15.22
C VAL A 85 -3.56 -20.39 -14.27
N THR A 86 -3.80 -20.61 -12.98
CA THR A 86 -3.56 -19.61 -11.94
C THR A 86 -2.08 -19.60 -11.57
N ALA A 87 -1.48 -18.41 -11.63
CA ALA A 87 -0.13 -18.12 -11.16
C ALA A 87 -0.17 -17.25 -9.90
N THR A 88 0.92 -17.27 -9.15
CA THR A 88 1.08 -16.52 -7.90
C THR A 88 2.34 -15.68 -7.93
N ALA A 89 2.33 -14.56 -7.22
CA ALA A 89 3.51 -13.73 -6.99
C ALA A 89 3.48 -13.17 -5.57
N ASP A 90 4.65 -12.86 -5.02
CA ASP A 90 4.78 -12.21 -3.72
C ASP A 90 5.02 -10.71 -3.90
N LEU A 91 4.40 -9.89 -3.04
CA LEU A 91 4.69 -8.46 -2.93
C LEU A 91 5.06 -8.11 -1.49
N THR A 92 6.30 -7.66 -1.28
CA THR A 92 6.73 -7.13 0.02
C THR A 92 6.59 -5.61 0.05
N VAL A 93 5.83 -5.12 1.02
CA VAL A 93 5.66 -3.70 1.32
C VAL A 93 6.64 -3.30 2.43
N ASN A 94 7.61 -2.45 2.09
CA ASN A 94 8.64 -2.00 3.01
C ASN A 94 8.11 -0.85 3.87
N PRO A 95 8.40 -0.84 5.18
CA PRO A 95 8.03 0.27 6.04
C PRO A 95 8.78 1.55 5.66
N MET A 96 8.11 2.69 5.78
CA MET A 96 8.58 4.04 5.59
C MET A 96 8.02 4.94 6.69
N SER A 97 8.89 5.71 7.35
CA SER A 97 8.44 6.58 8.43
C SER A 97 7.51 7.69 7.95
N ASP A 98 6.41 7.84 8.67
CA ASP A 98 5.37 8.83 8.51
C ASP A 98 5.64 10.11 9.32
N PRO A 99 5.27 11.29 8.79
CA PRO A 99 5.28 12.50 9.59
C PRO A 99 4.12 12.48 10.59
N THR A 100 4.40 12.94 11.80
CA THR A 100 3.35 13.24 12.78
C THR A 100 2.33 14.24 12.22
N VAL A 101 1.05 13.92 12.36
CA VAL A 101 -0.07 14.78 11.99
C VAL A 101 -0.55 15.54 13.23
N VAL A 102 -0.78 16.84 13.11
CA VAL A 102 -1.30 17.69 14.20
C VAL A 102 -2.55 18.44 13.76
N SER A 103 -3.53 18.52 14.65
CA SER A 103 -4.76 19.31 14.46
C SER A 103 -4.83 20.45 15.47
N ASP A 104 -5.42 21.57 15.06
CA ASP A 104 -5.62 22.70 15.95
C ASP A 104 -6.55 22.34 17.11
N VAL A 105 -6.18 22.77 18.31
CA VAL A 105 -7.01 22.66 19.51
C VAL A 105 -7.43 24.05 19.95
N SER A 106 -8.73 24.25 20.14
CA SER A 106 -9.27 25.52 20.61
C SER A 106 -9.87 25.38 22.00
N TYR A 107 -9.66 26.41 22.81
CA TYR A 107 -10.18 26.50 24.16
C TYR A 107 -10.83 27.88 24.35
N THR A 108 -11.95 27.91 25.04
CA THR A 108 -12.63 29.16 25.43
C THR A 108 -12.61 29.28 26.95
N ILE A 109 -12.47 30.50 27.44
CA ILE A 109 -12.58 30.80 28.85
C ILE A 109 -13.33 32.11 29.04
N ASP A 110 -14.07 32.22 30.14
CA ASP A 110 -14.72 33.47 30.54
C ASP A 110 -13.67 34.51 30.97
N GLU A 111 -14.09 35.77 30.97
CA GLU A 111 -13.30 36.87 31.51
C GLU A 111 -12.81 36.54 32.94
N ASP A 112 -11.58 36.94 33.25
CA ASP A 112 -10.89 36.68 34.52
C ASP A 112 -10.66 35.19 34.84
N GLY A 113 -10.89 34.28 33.89
CA GLY A 113 -10.56 32.87 34.04
C GLY A 113 -9.08 32.55 33.80
N THR A 114 -8.63 31.40 34.32
CA THR A 114 -7.29 30.85 34.08
C THR A 114 -7.36 29.56 33.26
N LEU A 115 -6.62 29.50 32.14
CA LEU A 115 -6.40 28.26 31.41
C LEU A 115 -5.13 27.57 31.91
N THR A 116 -5.25 26.28 32.21
CA THR A 116 -4.11 25.42 32.52
C THR A 116 -4.15 24.25 31.55
N PHE A 117 -3.02 23.99 30.89
CA PHE A 117 -2.88 22.90 29.95
C PHE A 117 -2.02 21.79 30.53
N THR A 118 -2.40 20.57 30.22
CA THR A 118 -1.59 19.36 30.40
C THR A 118 -0.98 18.96 29.07
N ASP A 119 0.10 18.19 29.07
CA ASP A 119 0.70 17.67 27.82
C ASP A 119 -0.33 16.91 26.99
N ALA A 120 -1.21 16.14 27.62
CA ALA A 120 -2.30 15.44 26.95
C ALA A 120 -3.29 16.37 26.25
N GLN A 121 -3.54 17.56 26.81
CA GLN A 121 -4.39 18.59 26.18
C GLN A 121 -3.69 19.31 25.04
N LEU A 122 -2.37 19.41 25.06
CA LEU A 122 -1.56 20.00 23.98
C LEU A 122 -1.29 19.01 22.85
N LEU A 123 -1.18 17.71 23.17
CA LEU A 123 -1.13 16.61 22.20
C LEU A 123 -2.50 16.24 21.65
N ALA A 124 -3.58 16.86 22.12
CA ALA A 124 -4.92 16.53 21.62
C ALA A 124 -4.97 16.78 20.11
N GLY A 125 -5.33 15.77 19.33
CA GLY A 125 -5.35 15.87 17.86
C GLY A 125 -3.98 15.71 17.17
N ALA A 126 -2.92 15.41 17.92
CA ALA A 126 -1.66 14.92 17.39
C ALA A 126 -1.68 13.39 17.29
N SER A 127 -1.23 12.84 16.16
CA SER A 127 -1.15 11.40 15.91
C SER A 127 0.04 11.07 15.04
N ASP A 128 0.58 9.88 15.24
CA ASP A 128 1.71 9.34 14.49
C ASP A 128 1.36 7.93 14.02
N ALA A 129 1.61 7.62 12.75
CA ALA A 129 1.20 6.36 12.14
C ALA A 129 2.18 5.22 12.44
N ASP A 130 3.45 5.55 12.72
CA ASP A 130 4.52 4.59 13.06
C ASP A 130 4.43 4.13 14.53
N GLY A 131 3.66 4.85 15.36
CA GLY A 131 3.47 4.54 16.78
C GLY A 131 4.43 5.27 17.72
N GLU A 132 5.06 6.34 17.23
CA GLU A 132 6.07 7.10 17.94
C GLU A 132 5.43 7.82 19.13
N THR A 133 6.15 7.85 20.26
CA THR A 133 5.70 8.64 21.41
C THR A 133 5.91 10.12 21.12
N LEU A 134 4.82 10.87 21.06
CA LEU A 134 4.82 12.32 20.87
C LEU A 134 5.16 13.06 22.17
N SER A 135 5.82 14.21 22.04
CA SER A 135 6.15 15.10 23.16
C SER A 135 6.03 16.58 22.78
N ILE A 136 5.85 17.42 23.79
CA ILE A 136 5.87 18.88 23.63
C ILE A 136 7.28 19.40 23.93
N ASP A 137 7.86 20.12 22.99
CA ASP A 137 9.15 20.79 23.19
C ASP A 137 8.97 22.17 23.86
N SER A 138 8.06 23.00 23.35
CA SER A 138 7.81 24.33 23.90
C SER A 138 6.38 24.81 23.64
N VAL A 139 5.93 25.73 24.51
CA VAL A 139 4.63 26.42 24.39
C VAL A 139 4.89 27.91 24.29
N THR A 140 4.30 28.56 23.29
CA THR A 140 4.39 30.02 23.10
C THR A 140 3.01 30.63 23.07
N TYR A 141 2.87 31.83 23.65
CA TYR A 141 1.63 32.59 23.70
C TYR A 141 1.86 33.99 23.14
N THR A 142 1.02 34.39 22.19
CA THR A 142 1.12 35.68 21.48
C THR A 142 -0.10 36.59 21.69
N GLY A 143 -1.03 36.21 22.58
CA GLY A 143 -2.19 37.05 22.91
C GLY A 143 -1.82 38.23 23.83
N THR A 144 -2.68 39.24 23.85
CA THR A 144 -2.54 40.48 24.64
C THR A 144 -3.53 40.53 25.78
#